data_AF-A0A1J5RNP4-F1
#
_entry.id   AF-A0A1J5RNP4-F1
#
_cell.length_a   1.000
_cell.length_b   1.000
_cell.length_c   1.000
_cell.angle_alpha   90.00
_cell.angle_beta   90.00
_cell.angle_gamma   90.00
#
_symmetry.space_group_name_H-M   'P 1'
#
loop_
_entity.id
_entity.type
_entity.pdbx_description
1 polymer ?
#
loop_
_entity_poly.entity_id
_entity_poly.type
_entity_poly.pdbx_seq_one_letter_code
_entity_poly.pdbx_strand_id
1 'polypeptide(L)'
;MNLSKKSNIERDKSAKAQIRNIYVPEHIADPHKFTRNTQLAFEKIINKFAVTKMSKKLPSDYLSTIKSIYRGRFVCRNANCFHVTVSDGLANRAIRFLDSLAKELGNRKFKIQFIQDDAGSFIVAIKDNEHISFHISEGYRYHPIKNDLRSELERSLFRNKEPIPTGKLTLTILARETHISNSWSDGKKLIEDALPTIINSFESLVLCQKQRRVDNALKDDRRREELSIFNEIESRRHAEKAVYDNAMQEAQTFNAHRELETYLNHLELNCLKEYGYLNDATQHWLSTARKIAESQSPTSKRLKILGNFHI
;
A
#
# COMPACT_ATOMS: atom_id res chain seq x y z
N MET A 1 17.48 22.41 -10.78
CA MET A 1 17.41 21.23 -9.88
C MET A 1 18.52 21.14 -8.80
N ASN A 2 19.35 22.19 -8.58
CA ASN A 2 20.53 22.10 -7.68
C ASN A 2 20.55 23.08 -6.49
N LEU A 3 19.56 23.97 -6.35
CA LEU A 3 19.51 24.94 -5.23
C LEU A 3 18.86 24.35 -3.96
N SER A 4 17.80 23.55 -4.13
CA SER A 4 17.12 22.86 -3.00
C SER A 4 18.04 21.90 -2.25
N LYS A 5 18.86 21.11 -2.96
CA LYS A 5 19.79 20.15 -2.33
C LYS A 5 20.88 20.84 -1.50
N LYS A 6 21.45 21.96 -1.96
CA LYS A 6 22.46 22.71 -1.19
C LYS A 6 21.86 23.32 0.08
N SER A 7 20.66 23.90 0.00
CA SER A 7 19.99 24.50 1.17
C SER A 7 19.65 23.48 2.27
N ASN A 8 19.30 22.24 1.89
CA ASN A 8 19.04 21.17 2.85
C ASN A 8 20.33 20.66 3.51
N ILE A 9 21.43 20.55 2.75
CA ILE A 9 22.74 20.13 3.30
C ILE A 9 23.29 21.15 4.31
N GLU A 10 23.07 22.45 4.09
CA GLU A 10 23.50 23.49 5.03
C GLU A 10 22.64 23.55 6.29
N ARG A 11 21.31 23.35 6.17
CA ARG A 11 20.41 23.19 7.33
C ARG A 11 20.74 21.94 8.15
N ASP A 12 21.07 20.83 7.50
CA ASP A 12 21.49 19.61 8.18
C ASP A 12 22.82 19.79 8.92
N LYS A 13 23.74 20.61 8.39
CA LYS A 13 25.00 20.93 9.07
C LYS A 13 24.81 21.84 10.28
N SER A 14 23.94 22.85 10.21
CA SER A 14 23.66 23.74 11.34
C SER A 14 22.83 23.07 12.44
N ALA A 15 21.86 22.21 12.08
CA ALA A 15 21.10 21.42 13.06
C ALA A 15 21.99 20.39 13.79
N LYS A 16 22.98 19.81 13.10
CA LYS A 16 23.98 18.92 13.73
C LYS A 16 24.83 19.62 14.79
N ALA A 17 25.09 20.92 14.66
CA ALA A 17 25.91 21.67 15.61
C ALA A 17 25.20 21.97 16.95
N GLN A 18 23.86 21.88 17.00
CA GLN A 18 23.07 22.21 18.19
C GLN A 18 22.78 21.02 19.10
N ILE A 19 23.05 19.78 18.66
CA ILE A 19 22.80 18.60 19.49
C ILE A 19 24.03 18.35 20.37
N ARG A 20 23.85 18.52 21.68
CA ARG A 20 24.84 18.13 22.70
C ARG A 20 25.24 16.67 22.50
N ASN A 21 26.49 16.32 22.80
CA ASN A 21 26.92 14.93 22.81
C ASN A 21 25.97 14.10 23.69
N ILE A 22 25.25 13.17 23.08
CA ILE A 22 24.33 12.26 23.76
C ILE A 22 25.16 11.07 24.23
N TYR A 23 25.23 10.89 25.54
CA TYR A 23 25.96 9.79 26.16
C TYR A 23 25.01 8.62 26.42
N VAL A 24 25.41 7.41 25.99
CA VAL A 24 24.71 6.16 26.32
C VAL A 24 25.34 5.61 27.60
N PRO A 25 24.59 5.55 28.72
CA PRO A 25 25.15 5.08 29.98
C PRO A 25 25.46 3.59 29.94
N GLU A 26 26.47 3.18 30.70
CA GLU A 26 26.81 1.76 30.87
C GLU A 26 25.73 1.00 31.66
N HIS A 27 25.01 1.69 32.54
CA HIS A 27 23.93 1.13 33.36
C HIS A 27 22.66 1.97 33.25
N ILE A 28 21.51 1.31 33.13
CA ILE A 28 20.21 1.98 33.03
C ILE A 28 19.62 2.11 34.43
N ALA A 29 19.63 3.33 34.98
CA ALA A 29 19.08 3.58 36.32
C ALA A 29 17.53 3.59 36.33
N ASP A 30 16.93 4.27 35.35
CA ASP A 30 15.47 4.39 35.20
C ASP A 30 15.05 3.99 33.78
N PRO A 31 14.75 2.71 33.51
CA PRO A 31 14.49 2.24 32.15
C PRO A 31 13.14 2.75 31.64
N HIS A 32 13.12 3.19 30.38
CA HIS A 32 11.88 3.47 29.66
C HIS A 32 10.96 2.23 29.67
N LYS A 33 9.63 2.43 29.64
CA LYS A 33 8.65 1.32 29.70
C LYS A 33 8.94 0.21 28.68
N PHE A 34 9.21 0.57 27.42
CA PHE A 34 9.56 -0.40 26.38
C PHE A 34 10.91 -1.07 26.64
N THR A 35 11.89 -0.37 27.21
CA THR A 35 13.19 -0.93 27.62
C THR A 35 12.99 -2.06 28.63
N ARG A 36 12.24 -1.79 29.70
CA ARG A 36 11.92 -2.77 30.75
C ARG A 36 11.23 -4.01 30.19
N ASN A 37 10.24 -3.81 29.32
CA ASN A 37 9.53 -4.91 28.69
C ASN A 37 10.42 -5.73 27.76
N THR A 38 11.31 -5.08 27.01
CA THR A 38 12.30 -5.76 26.16
C THR A 38 13.30 -6.57 27.00
N GLN A 39 13.77 -6.06 28.14
CA GLN A 39 14.64 -6.80 29.06
C GLN A 39 13.95 -8.08 29.56
N LEU A 40 12.73 -7.96 30.09
CA LEU A 40 11.94 -9.10 30.56
C LEU A 40 11.67 -10.11 29.45
N ALA A 41 11.44 -9.65 28.23
CA ALA A 41 11.25 -10.52 27.08
C ALA A 41 12.52 -11.30 26.73
N PHE A 42 13.69 -10.65 26.74
CA PHE A 42 14.96 -11.34 26.50
C PHE A 42 15.32 -12.32 27.59
N GLU A 43 15.16 -11.96 28.86
CA GLU A 43 15.38 -12.88 29.99
C GLU A 43 14.53 -14.14 29.86
N LYS A 44 13.25 -14.00 29.50
CA LYS A 44 12.36 -15.15 29.23
C LYS A 44 12.89 -16.02 28.08
N ILE A 45 13.34 -15.42 26.99
CA ILE A 45 13.88 -16.15 25.83
C ILE A 45 15.17 -16.89 26.20
N ILE A 46 16.10 -16.21 26.88
CA ILE A 46 17.40 -16.75 27.31
C ILE A 46 17.19 -17.93 28.27
N ASN A 47 16.36 -17.74 29.32
CA ASN A 47 16.07 -18.79 30.30
C ASN A 47 15.43 -20.01 29.63
N LYS A 48 14.45 -19.78 28.73
CA LYS A 48 13.80 -20.86 27.99
C LYS A 48 14.80 -21.63 27.12
N PHE A 49 15.71 -20.91 26.45
CA PHE A 49 16.73 -21.53 25.59
C PHE A 49 17.77 -22.31 26.41
N ALA A 50 18.22 -21.79 27.55
CA ALA A 50 19.14 -22.47 28.45
C ALA A 50 18.56 -23.79 28.97
N VAL A 51 17.30 -23.78 29.42
CA VAL A 51 16.58 -24.99 29.85
C VAL A 51 16.45 -25.99 28.69
N THR A 52 16.12 -25.51 27.50
CA THR A 52 15.95 -26.37 26.32
C THR A 52 17.26 -27.06 25.93
N LYS A 53 18.40 -26.35 26.01
CA LYS A 53 19.73 -26.93 25.72
C LYS A 53 20.11 -28.07 26.67
N MET A 54 19.64 -28.03 27.92
CA MET A 54 19.89 -29.09 28.89
C MET A 54 18.98 -30.32 28.68
N SER A 55 17.86 -30.16 27.97
CA SER A 55 16.93 -31.24 27.66
C SER A 55 17.37 -32.04 26.44
N LYS A 56 17.26 -33.37 26.51
CA LYS A 56 17.43 -34.26 25.34
C LYS A 56 16.22 -34.28 24.41
N LYS A 57 15.09 -33.69 24.81
CA LYS A 57 13.83 -33.65 24.04
C LYS A 57 13.46 -32.23 23.68
N LEU A 58 12.87 -32.06 22.49
CA LEU A 58 12.26 -30.80 22.06
C LEU A 58 11.14 -30.38 23.03
N PRO A 59 11.07 -29.11 23.45
CA PRO A 59 9.96 -28.59 24.25
C PRO A 59 8.64 -28.75 23.50
N SER A 60 7.54 -28.95 24.22
CA SER A 60 6.20 -29.02 23.61
C SER A 60 5.84 -27.74 22.84
N ASP A 61 6.43 -26.61 23.22
CA ASP A 61 6.22 -25.30 22.61
C ASP A 61 7.39 -24.85 21.71
N TYR A 62 8.21 -25.78 21.20
CA TYR A 62 9.43 -25.48 20.45
C TYR A 62 9.22 -24.52 19.26
N LEU A 63 8.05 -24.55 18.61
CA LEU A 63 7.70 -23.62 17.52
C LEU A 63 7.72 -22.15 17.96
N SER A 64 7.28 -21.85 19.18
CA SER A 64 7.34 -20.50 19.75
C SER A 64 8.79 -20.07 20.05
N THR A 65 9.61 -21.02 20.49
CA THR A 65 11.05 -20.83 20.73
C THR A 65 11.80 -20.58 19.43
N ILE A 66 11.49 -21.34 18.37
CA ILE A 66 12.02 -21.13 17.01
C ILE A 66 11.63 -19.76 16.48
N LYS A 67 10.38 -19.32 16.67
CA LYS A 67 9.95 -17.96 16.28
C LYS A 67 10.71 -16.86 17.03
N SER A 68 11.13 -17.14 18.26
CA SER A 68 11.90 -16.21 19.10
C SER A 68 13.41 -16.24 18.81
N ILE A 69 13.88 -17.21 18.01
CA ILE A 69 15.29 -17.36 17.63
C ILE A 69 15.40 -17.38 16.11
N TYR A 70 15.75 -16.23 15.54
CA TYR A 70 15.94 -16.10 14.10
C TYR A 70 17.41 -16.11 13.75
N ARG A 71 17.87 -17.23 13.19
CA ARG A 71 19.24 -17.38 12.70
C ARG A 71 20.27 -17.10 13.81
N GLY A 72 20.12 -17.77 14.95
CA GLY A 72 21.04 -17.65 16.10
C GLY A 72 20.93 -16.34 16.89
N ARG A 73 19.91 -15.52 16.61
CA ARG A 73 19.66 -14.23 17.28
C ARG A 73 18.29 -14.25 17.93
N PHE A 74 18.17 -13.62 19.09
CA PHE A 74 16.92 -13.44 19.78
C PHE A 74 16.08 -12.37 19.08
N VAL A 75 14.81 -12.66 18.86
CA VAL A 75 13.84 -11.74 18.26
C VAL A 75 12.84 -11.31 19.32
N CYS A 76 12.82 -10.02 19.61
CA CYS A 76 11.77 -9.39 20.40
C CYS A 76 10.85 -8.61 19.45
N ARG A 77 9.60 -9.06 19.29
CA ARG A 77 8.54 -8.42 18.48
C ARG A 77 7.20 -8.35 19.22
N ASN A 78 7.20 -8.56 20.53
CA ASN A 78 5.98 -8.62 21.31
C ASN A 78 5.35 -7.23 21.46
N ALA A 79 4.04 -7.21 21.70
CA ALA A 79 3.34 -5.99 22.10
C ALA A 79 4.07 -5.34 23.28
N ASN A 80 4.19 -4.02 23.22
CA ASN A 80 4.87 -3.21 24.24
C ASN A 80 6.37 -3.46 24.41
N CYS A 81 7.07 -4.04 23.44
CA CYS A 81 8.54 -4.17 23.43
C CYS A 81 9.14 -3.47 22.21
N PHE A 82 10.39 -3.02 22.31
CA PHE A 82 11.15 -2.62 21.12
C PHE A 82 11.32 -3.80 20.15
N HIS A 83 11.29 -3.50 18.86
CA HIS A 83 11.64 -4.48 17.83
C HIS A 83 13.16 -4.62 17.77
N VAL A 84 13.66 -5.70 18.36
CA VAL A 84 15.09 -6.01 18.50
C VAL A 84 15.38 -7.39 17.91
N THR A 85 16.44 -7.53 17.13
CA THR A 85 16.91 -8.82 16.62
C THR A 85 18.42 -8.94 16.76
N VAL A 86 18.90 -9.45 17.90
CA VAL A 86 20.32 -9.46 18.26
C VAL A 86 20.70 -10.76 18.97
N SER A 87 21.97 -11.13 18.94
CA SER A 87 22.53 -12.20 19.76
C SER A 87 22.60 -11.80 21.24
N ASP A 88 22.76 -12.79 22.11
CA ASP A 88 22.87 -12.59 23.56
C ASP A 88 23.94 -11.54 23.93
N GLY A 89 25.13 -11.67 23.34
CA GLY A 89 26.27 -10.78 23.61
C GLY A 89 26.02 -9.30 23.27
N LEU A 90 25.05 -8.98 22.42
CA LEU A 90 24.68 -7.61 22.08
C LEU A 90 23.36 -7.14 22.68
N ALA A 91 22.60 -8.02 23.35
CA ALA A 91 21.28 -7.69 23.88
C ALA A 91 21.32 -6.48 24.82
N ASN A 92 22.21 -6.50 25.81
CA ASN A 92 22.36 -5.40 26.77
C ASN A 92 22.75 -4.08 26.10
N ARG A 93 23.69 -4.12 25.14
CA ARG A 93 24.11 -2.92 24.40
C ARG A 93 22.96 -2.33 23.58
N ALA A 94 22.23 -3.17 22.85
CA ALA A 94 21.06 -2.75 22.06
C ALA A 94 19.98 -2.10 22.94
N ILE A 95 19.72 -2.66 24.12
CA ILE A 95 18.73 -2.14 25.08
C ILE A 95 19.17 -0.78 25.64
N ARG A 96 20.43 -0.61 26.03
CA ARG A 96 20.98 0.69 26.51
C ARG A 96 20.89 1.78 25.45
N PHE A 97 21.22 1.42 24.21
CA PHE A 97 21.10 2.32 23.07
C PHE A 97 19.64 2.74 22.84
N LEU A 98 18.70 1.78 22.80
CA LEU A 98 17.29 2.07 22.59
C LEU A 98 16.66 2.87 23.73
N ASP A 99 17.08 2.63 24.98
CA ASP A 99 16.63 3.41 26.13
C ASP A 99 17.05 4.88 26.02
N SER A 100 18.31 5.11 25.66
CA SER A 100 18.87 6.45 25.45
C SER A 100 18.17 7.16 24.30
N LEU A 101 18.01 6.46 23.16
CA LEU A 101 17.27 6.96 22.01
C LEU A 101 15.84 7.34 22.39
N ALA A 102 15.15 6.49 23.15
CA ALA A 102 13.77 6.71 23.55
C ALA A 102 13.58 7.95 24.44
N LYS A 103 14.46 8.12 25.43
CA LYS A 103 14.48 9.29 26.30
C LYS A 103 14.76 10.57 25.55
N GLU A 104 15.75 10.54 24.64
CA GLU A 104 16.08 11.71 23.82
C GLU A 104 14.98 12.10 22.84
N LEU A 105 14.29 11.11 22.25
CA LEU A 105 13.08 11.35 21.46
C LEU A 105 11.98 11.96 22.34
N GLY A 106 11.78 11.46 23.56
CA GLY A 106 10.84 12.02 24.54
C GLY A 106 11.12 13.49 24.88
N ASN A 107 12.39 13.83 25.13
CA ASN A 107 12.86 15.21 25.38
C ASN A 107 12.52 16.15 24.19
N ARG A 108 12.39 15.60 22.99
CA ARG A 108 12.04 16.32 21.74
C ARG A 108 10.58 16.23 21.35
N LYS A 109 9.72 15.87 22.31
CA LYS A 109 8.26 15.76 22.20
C LYS A 109 7.78 14.63 21.30
N PHE A 110 8.62 13.63 21.00
CA PHE A 110 8.13 12.41 20.38
C PHE A 110 7.47 11.53 21.43
N LYS A 111 6.32 10.95 21.07
CA LYS A 111 5.65 9.91 21.87
C LYS A 111 5.98 8.56 21.26
N ILE A 112 6.52 7.64 22.06
CA ILE A 112 6.81 6.28 21.61
C ILE A 112 5.60 5.41 21.89
N GLN A 113 5.08 4.76 20.87
CA GLN A 113 3.87 3.94 20.96
C GLN A 113 4.03 2.64 20.18
N PHE A 114 3.27 1.65 20.61
CA PHE A 114 3.06 0.42 19.86
C PHE A 114 1.83 0.59 18.98
N ILE A 115 1.99 0.34 17.68
CA ILE A 115 0.88 0.34 16.72
C ILE A 115 0.80 -1.05 16.10
N GLN A 116 -0.43 -1.54 15.98
CA GLN A 116 -0.76 -2.75 15.25
C GLN A 116 -1.63 -2.35 14.06
N ASP A 117 -1.20 -2.73 12.86
CA ASP A 117 -1.91 -2.52 11.60
C ASP A 117 -1.91 -3.79 10.74
N ASP A 118 -2.46 -3.70 9.53
CA ASP A 118 -2.53 -4.82 8.59
C ASP A 118 -1.15 -5.34 8.15
N ALA A 119 -0.11 -4.49 8.20
CA ALA A 119 1.26 -4.86 7.85
C ALA A 119 2.00 -5.53 9.02
N GLY A 120 1.49 -5.39 10.25
CA GLY A 120 1.99 -6.05 11.44
C GLY A 120 2.04 -5.15 12.67
N SER A 121 2.87 -5.53 13.63
CA SER A 121 3.02 -4.83 14.90
C SER A 121 4.38 -4.16 14.99
N PHE A 122 4.41 -2.85 15.20
CA PHE A 122 5.65 -2.07 15.20
C PHE A 122 5.67 -1.03 16.32
N ILE A 123 6.88 -0.67 16.77
CA ILE A 123 7.10 0.52 17.60
C ILE A 123 7.33 1.71 16.69
N VAL A 124 6.64 2.80 17.01
CA VAL A 124 6.77 4.07 16.30
C VAL A 124 7.11 5.20 17.27
N ALA A 125 7.87 6.17 16.78
CA ALA A 125 7.98 7.49 17.36
C ALA A 125 6.98 8.41 16.64
N ILE A 126 6.15 9.11 17.43
CA ILE A 126 5.06 9.96 16.94
C ILE A 126 5.32 11.41 17.30
N LYS A 127 5.29 12.31 16.31
CA LYS A 127 5.33 13.76 16.50
C LYS A 127 4.52 14.43 15.40
N ASP A 128 3.68 15.40 15.76
CA ASP A 128 2.79 16.12 14.82
C ASP A 128 1.91 15.18 13.96
N ASN A 129 1.44 14.07 14.55
CA ASN A 129 0.71 12.98 13.89
C ASN A 129 1.50 12.27 12.77
N GLU A 130 2.82 12.44 12.71
CA GLU A 130 3.70 11.68 11.84
C GLU A 130 4.24 10.45 12.56
N HIS A 131 4.19 9.29 11.90
CA HIS A 131 4.67 8.03 12.44
C HIS A 131 6.01 7.65 11.82
N ILE A 132 7.03 7.41 12.66
CA ILE A 132 8.33 6.89 12.21
C ILE A 132 8.59 5.58 12.94
N SER A 133 8.59 4.48 12.21
CA SER A 133 8.91 3.17 12.79
C SER A 133 10.42 2.98 12.87
N PHE A 134 10.88 2.24 13.88
CA PHE A 134 12.30 1.92 14.01
C PHE A 134 12.51 0.56 14.66
N HIS A 135 13.62 -0.08 14.29
CA HIS A 135 14.03 -1.35 14.86
C HIS A 135 15.55 -1.46 14.85
N ILE A 136 16.08 -2.26 15.76
CA ILE A 136 17.51 -2.58 15.80
C ILE A 136 17.73 -4.05 15.46
N SER A 137 18.75 -4.32 14.66
CA SER A 137 19.10 -5.67 14.27
C SER A 137 20.61 -5.86 14.25
N GLU A 138 21.05 -7.08 14.48
CA GLU A 138 22.43 -7.50 14.29
C GLU A 138 22.57 -8.24 12.98
N GLY A 139 23.62 -7.99 12.20
CA GLY A 139 23.94 -8.82 11.03
C GLY A 139 24.30 -10.26 11.37
N TYR A 140 24.36 -11.15 10.38
CA TYR A 140 24.85 -12.52 10.53
C TYR A 140 25.54 -12.99 9.25
N ARG A 141 26.41 -13.99 9.35
CA ARG A 141 27.10 -14.66 8.24
C ARG A 141 26.94 -16.16 8.34
N TYR A 142 26.83 -16.84 7.22
CA TYR A 142 26.72 -18.29 7.21
C TYR A 142 28.09 -18.97 7.20
N HIS A 143 28.27 -19.96 8.06
CA HIS A 143 29.44 -20.84 8.06
C HIS A 143 29.01 -22.29 7.76
N PRO A 144 29.79 -23.03 6.95
CA PRO A 144 29.52 -24.44 6.71
C PRO A 144 29.79 -25.25 7.97
N ILE A 145 28.96 -26.26 8.20
CA ILE A 145 29.02 -27.09 9.40
C ILE A 145 29.95 -28.27 9.11
N LYS A 146 31.09 -28.34 9.81
CA LYS A 146 32.10 -29.39 9.58
C LYS A 146 31.87 -30.65 10.42
N ASN A 147 31.41 -30.49 11.67
CA ASN A 147 31.11 -31.58 12.60
C ASN A 147 29.73 -31.33 13.22
N ASP A 148 28.81 -32.29 13.14
CA ASP A 148 27.41 -32.10 13.56
C ASP A 148 27.15 -32.60 14.99
N LEU A 149 27.74 -31.91 15.97
CA LEU A 149 27.53 -32.13 17.42
C LEU A 149 26.28 -31.42 17.98
N ARG A 150 25.39 -30.96 17.09
CA ARG A 150 24.25 -30.12 17.44
C ARG A 150 23.09 -30.90 18.03
N SER A 151 22.34 -30.25 18.91
CA SER A 151 21.06 -30.75 19.42
C SER A 151 20.03 -30.90 18.30
N GLU A 152 18.98 -31.71 18.52
CA GLU A 152 17.87 -31.85 17.56
C GLU A 152 17.23 -30.50 17.19
N LEU A 153 17.13 -29.58 18.15
CA LEU A 153 16.63 -28.22 17.94
C LEU A 153 17.53 -27.44 16.97
N GLU A 154 18.85 -27.49 17.16
CA GLU A 154 19.82 -26.79 16.32
C GLU A 154 19.88 -27.39 14.90
N ARG A 155 19.71 -28.70 14.76
CA ARG A 155 19.56 -29.37 13.44
C ARG A 155 18.28 -28.93 12.72
N SER A 156 17.18 -28.78 13.46
CA SER A 156 15.91 -28.27 12.91
C SER A 156 16.04 -26.81 12.46
N LEU A 157 16.74 -25.98 13.24
CA LEU A 157 16.95 -24.56 12.94
C LEU A 157 17.91 -24.32 11.77
N PHE A 158 18.93 -25.16 11.61
CA PHE A 158 20.01 -24.93 10.66
C PHE A 158 20.32 -26.24 9.91
N ARG A 159 19.97 -26.35 8.62
CA ARG A 159 20.28 -27.56 7.84
C ARG A 159 21.77 -27.76 7.62
N ASN A 160 22.35 -26.94 6.73
CA ASN A 160 23.71 -27.18 6.21
C ASN A 160 24.69 -26.03 6.53
N LYS A 161 24.17 -24.92 7.08
CA LYS A 161 24.94 -23.72 7.38
C LYS A 161 24.46 -23.12 8.69
N GLU A 162 25.40 -22.79 9.55
CA GLU A 162 25.13 -22.12 10.82
C GLU A 162 25.24 -20.60 10.64
N PRO A 163 24.22 -19.83 11.05
CA PRO A 163 24.30 -18.38 11.06
C PRO A 163 25.09 -17.92 12.29
N ILE A 164 26.23 -17.28 12.04
CA ILE A 164 27.07 -16.67 13.06
C ILE A 164 26.76 -15.16 13.12
N PRO A 165 26.33 -14.64 14.29
CA PRO A 165 26.08 -13.21 14.46
C PRO A 165 27.36 -12.39 14.22
N THR A 166 27.23 -11.22 13.58
CA THR A 166 28.40 -10.42 13.15
C THR A 166 29.03 -9.56 14.25
N GLY A 167 28.38 -9.39 15.41
CA GLY A 167 28.81 -8.46 16.43
C GLY A 167 28.49 -6.99 16.13
N LYS A 168 27.70 -6.71 15.08
CA LYS A 168 27.44 -5.35 14.57
C LYS A 168 25.96 -5.00 14.64
N LEU A 169 25.64 -3.97 15.41
CA LEU A 169 24.29 -3.42 15.49
C LEU A 169 23.99 -2.53 14.29
N THR A 170 22.73 -2.56 13.86
CA THR A 170 22.16 -1.70 12.83
C THR A 170 20.81 -1.20 13.30
N LEU A 171 20.68 0.12 13.45
CA LEU A 171 19.39 0.78 13.62
C LEU A 171 18.84 1.12 12.24
N THR A 172 17.57 0.79 12.01
CA THR A 172 16.83 1.20 10.81
C THR A 172 15.62 1.99 11.25
N ILE A 173 15.39 3.14 10.60
CA ILE A 173 14.18 3.95 10.76
C ILE A 173 13.46 4.05 9.42
N LEU A 174 12.14 4.05 9.45
CA LEU A 174 11.30 4.09 8.25
C LEU A 174 10.16 5.11 8.45
N ALA A 175 10.08 6.07 7.54
CA ALA A 175 8.96 6.98 7.41
C ALA A 175 7.95 6.40 6.41
N ARG A 176 6.73 6.10 6.89
CA ARG A 176 5.73 5.37 6.10
C ARG A 176 5.23 6.17 4.90
N GLU A 177 4.87 7.44 5.10
CA GLU A 177 4.24 8.27 4.06
C GLU A 177 5.18 8.59 2.90
N THR A 178 6.48 8.68 3.19
CA THR A 178 7.52 9.00 2.18
C THR A 178 8.24 7.75 1.67
N HIS A 179 8.06 6.61 2.32
CA HIS A 179 8.87 5.39 2.12
C HIS A 179 10.39 5.62 2.25
N ILE A 180 10.81 6.69 2.92
CA ILE A 180 12.23 6.97 3.16
C ILE A 180 12.71 6.10 4.32
N SER A 181 13.75 5.32 4.07
CA SER A 181 14.41 4.48 5.06
C SER A 181 15.85 4.93 5.25
N ASN A 182 16.24 5.16 6.50
CA ASN A 182 17.62 5.46 6.87
C ASN A 182 18.13 4.39 7.84
N SER A 183 19.41 4.03 7.70
CA SER A 183 20.04 3.00 8.54
C SER A 183 21.43 3.43 9.00
N TRP A 184 21.76 3.10 10.25
CA TRP A 184 23.07 3.31 10.85
C TRP A 184 23.58 2.00 11.41
N SER A 185 24.79 1.61 11.00
CA SER A 185 25.42 0.35 11.41
C SER A 185 26.76 0.59 12.08
N ASP A 186 27.15 -0.30 12.96
CA ASP A 186 28.49 -0.32 13.54
C ASP A 186 29.55 -0.45 12.43
N GLY A 187 30.51 0.48 12.45
CA GLY A 187 31.61 0.54 11.49
C GLY A 187 32.92 0.88 12.19
N LYS A 188 33.57 1.95 11.74
CA LYS A 188 34.72 2.54 12.45
C LYS A 188 34.29 3.30 13.72
N LYS A 189 33.07 3.82 13.71
CA LYS A 189 32.39 4.43 14.86
C LYS A 189 31.24 3.54 15.27
N LEU A 190 30.89 3.60 16.55
CA LEU A 190 29.75 2.87 17.09
C LEU A 190 28.45 3.61 16.75
N ILE A 191 27.32 2.90 16.70
CA ILE A 191 26.02 3.54 16.45
C ILE A 191 25.62 4.56 17.53
N GLU A 192 26.12 4.39 18.76
CA GLU A 192 25.93 5.32 19.88
C GLU A 192 26.46 6.71 19.53
N ASP A 193 27.61 6.79 18.87
CA ASP A 193 28.22 8.06 18.42
C ASP A 193 27.38 8.76 17.35
N ALA A 194 26.50 8.01 16.67
CA ALA A 194 25.62 8.54 15.64
C ALA A 194 24.27 9.05 16.20
N LEU A 195 24.02 8.94 17.51
CA LEU A 195 22.75 9.35 18.13
C LEU A 195 22.32 10.78 17.76
N PRO A 196 23.19 11.81 17.78
CA PRO A 196 22.80 13.13 17.33
C PRO A 196 22.29 13.17 15.89
N THR A 197 22.93 12.42 14.99
CA THR A 197 22.50 12.36 13.58
C THR A 197 21.22 11.56 13.41
N ILE A 198 21.03 10.49 14.18
CA ILE A 198 19.82 9.69 14.21
C ILE A 198 18.63 10.55 14.64
N ILE A 199 18.77 11.27 15.75
CA ILE A 199 17.74 12.17 16.28
C ILE A 199 17.36 13.26 15.27
N ASN A 200 18.35 13.90 14.63
CA ASN A 200 18.10 14.84 13.55
C ASN A 200 17.33 14.20 12.39
N SER A 201 17.61 12.93 12.08
CA SER A 201 16.86 12.22 11.05
C SER A 201 15.40 11.97 11.44
N PHE A 202 15.07 11.77 12.71
CA PHE A 202 13.67 11.69 13.12
C PHE A 202 12.97 13.03 12.88
N GLU A 203 13.59 14.15 13.26
CA GLU A 203 13.00 15.49 13.05
C GLU A 203 12.84 15.84 11.56
N SER A 204 13.84 15.54 10.73
CA SER A 204 13.74 15.79 9.29
C SER A 204 12.68 14.92 8.62
N LEU A 205 12.55 13.66 9.02
CA LEU A 205 11.52 12.76 8.48
C LEU A 205 10.10 13.22 8.84
N VAL A 206 9.87 13.79 10.03
CA VAL A 206 8.58 14.41 10.38
C VAL A 206 8.22 15.51 9.37
N LEU A 207 9.16 16.42 9.08
CA LEU A 207 8.95 17.50 8.11
C LEU A 207 8.68 16.96 6.71
N CYS A 208 9.44 15.94 6.28
CA CYS A 208 9.25 15.32 4.96
C CYS A 208 7.89 14.62 4.83
N GLN A 209 7.43 13.90 5.86
CA GLN A 209 6.12 13.24 5.83
C GLN A 209 4.98 14.25 5.80
N LYS A 210 5.09 15.32 6.58
CA LYS A 210 4.10 16.41 6.57
C LYS A 210 3.99 17.05 5.19
N GLN A 211 5.11 17.39 4.56
CA GLN A 211 5.10 17.96 3.21
C GLN A 211 4.51 16.98 2.19
N ARG A 212 4.90 15.69 2.27
CA ARG A 212 4.38 14.66 1.37
C ARG A 212 2.86 14.51 1.47
N ARG A 213 2.30 14.62 2.67
CA ARG A 213 0.85 14.57 2.88
C ARG A 213 0.14 15.74 2.18
N VAL A 214 0.69 16.96 2.31
CA VAL A 214 0.16 18.14 1.63
C VAL A 214 0.24 17.98 0.11
N ASP A 215 1.38 17.50 -0.40
CA ASP A 215 1.57 17.29 -1.84
C ASP A 215 0.62 16.21 -2.39
N ASN A 216 0.36 15.15 -1.62
CA ASN A 216 -0.58 14.11 -2.01
C ASN A 216 -2.03 14.64 -2.05
N ALA A 217 -2.45 15.39 -1.03
CA ALA A 217 -3.78 16.01 -1.01
C ALA A 217 -4.01 16.91 -2.24
N LEU A 218 -3.03 17.76 -2.58
CA LEU A 218 -3.12 18.62 -3.78
C LEU A 218 -3.17 17.83 -5.09
N LYS A 219 -2.48 16.69 -5.17
CA LYS A 219 -2.54 15.81 -6.35
C LYS A 219 -3.87 15.09 -6.47
N ASP A 220 -4.42 14.63 -5.35
CA ASP A 220 -5.71 13.96 -5.32
C ASP A 220 -6.84 14.92 -5.69
N ASP A 221 -6.76 16.18 -5.26
CA ASP A 221 -7.68 17.24 -5.68
C ASP A 221 -7.65 17.45 -7.19
N ARG A 222 -6.46 17.64 -7.78
CA ARG A 222 -6.30 17.79 -9.24
C ARG A 222 -6.80 16.56 -9.99
N ARG A 223 -6.49 15.36 -9.51
CA ARG A 223 -6.93 14.11 -10.14
C ARG A 223 -8.45 13.98 -10.13
N ARG A 224 -9.12 14.44 -9.06
CA ARG A 224 -10.58 14.44 -8.99
C ARG A 224 -11.21 15.41 -9.99
N GLU A 225 -10.63 16.60 -10.14
CA GLU A 225 -11.07 17.58 -11.15
C GLU A 225 -10.88 17.03 -12.57
N GLU A 226 -9.70 16.50 -12.89
CA GLU A 226 -9.41 15.89 -14.19
C GLU A 226 -10.35 14.72 -14.51
N LEU A 227 -10.62 13.86 -13.53
CA LEU A 227 -11.55 12.74 -13.69
C LEU A 227 -12.99 13.22 -13.91
N SER A 228 -13.41 14.29 -13.25
CA SER A 228 -14.73 14.88 -13.46
C SER A 228 -14.90 15.41 -14.89
N ILE A 229 -13.90 16.16 -15.39
CA ILE A 229 -13.91 16.69 -16.76
C ILE A 229 -13.90 15.54 -17.77
N PHE A 230 -13.07 14.52 -17.54
CA PHE A 230 -13.01 13.35 -18.41
C PHE A 230 -14.37 12.63 -18.48
N ASN A 231 -15.00 12.39 -17.33
CA ASN A 231 -16.31 11.73 -17.27
C ASN A 231 -17.41 12.56 -17.95
N GLU A 232 -17.38 13.88 -17.82
CA GLU A 232 -18.33 14.77 -18.51
C GLU A 232 -18.16 14.70 -20.03
N ILE A 233 -16.92 14.75 -20.53
CA ILE A 233 -16.62 14.64 -21.96
C ILE A 233 -17.05 13.27 -22.51
N GLU A 234 -16.74 12.19 -21.80
CA GLU A 234 -17.13 10.84 -22.21
C GLU A 234 -18.65 10.66 -22.17
N SER A 235 -19.33 11.18 -21.14
CA SER A 235 -20.79 11.17 -21.05
C SER A 235 -21.42 11.91 -22.23
N ARG A 236 -20.88 13.08 -22.60
CA ARG A 236 -21.33 13.83 -23.78
C ARG A 236 -21.11 13.05 -25.06
N ARG A 237 -19.93 12.45 -25.25
CA ARG A 237 -19.63 11.60 -26.42
C ARG A 237 -20.57 10.41 -26.53
N HIS A 238 -20.86 9.75 -25.41
CA HIS A 238 -21.82 8.65 -25.38
C HIS A 238 -23.23 9.10 -25.73
N ALA A 239 -23.68 10.25 -25.23
CA ALA A 239 -24.97 10.83 -25.58
C ALA A 239 -25.06 11.20 -27.06
N GLU A 240 -24.04 11.88 -27.59
CA GLU A 240 -23.94 12.24 -29.01
C GLU A 240 -23.95 10.99 -29.92
N LYS A 241 -23.18 9.97 -29.55
CA LYS A 241 -23.15 8.70 -30.27
C LYS A 241 -24.50 7.98 -30.22
N ALA A 242 -25.15 7.92 -29.05
CA ALA A 242 -26.46 7.30 -28.93
C ALA A 242 -27.51 8.03 -29.80
N VAL A 243 -27.47 9.36 -29.85
CA VAL A 243 -28.32 10.15 -30.75
C VAL A 243 -28.04 9.79 -32.22
N TYR A 244 -26.77 9.73 -32.61
CA TYR A 244 -26.36 9.36 -33.97
C TYR A 244 -26.81 7.94 -34.36
N ASP A 245 -26.54 6.95 -33.50
CA ASP A 245 -26.88 5.55 -33.74
C ASP A 245 -28.40 5.37 -33.87
N ASN A 246 -29.18 6.04 -33.00
CA ASN A 246 -30.65 6.06 -33.08
C ASN A 246 -31.13 6.68 -34.40
N ALA A 247 -30.56 7.82 -34.81
CA ALA A 247 -30.92 8.47 -36.07
C ALA A 247 -30.59 7.60 -37.29
N MET A 248 -29.44 6.91 -37.26
CA MET A 248 -29.03 5.97 -38.31
C MET A 248 -29.99 4.78 -38.40
N GLN A 249 -30.38 4.19 -37.27
CA GLN A 249 -31.35 3.10 -37.22
C GLN A 249 -32.72 3.53 -37.76
N GLU A 250 -33.16 4.75 -37.43
CA GLU A 250 -34.39 5.32 -38.00
C GLU A 250 -34.31 5.52 -39.50
N ALA A 251 -33.20 6.02 -40.03
CA ALA A 251 -32.98 6.18 -41.46
C ALA A 251 -33.03 4.83 -42.20
N GLN A 252 -32.41 3.79 -41.63
CA GLN A 252 -32.48 2.43 -42.17
C GLN A 252 -33.93 1.89 -42.18
N THR A 253 -34.66 2.10 -41.08
CA THR A 253 -36.06 1.69 -40.96
C THR A 253 -36.94 2.43 -41.97
N PHE A 254 -36.66 3.72 -42.22
CA PHE A 254 -37.37 4.53 -43.20
C PHE A 254 -37.15 4.03 -44.63
N ASN A 255 -35.89 3.71 -44.97
CA ASN A 255 -35.57 3.14 -46.28
C ASN A 255 -36.27 1.79 -46.50
N ALA A 256 -36.24 0.90 -45.52
CA ALA A 256 -36.95 -0.39 -45.59
C ALA A 256 -38.48 -0.20 -45.76
N HIS A 257 -39.06 0.80 -45.10
CA HIS A 257 -40.47 1.14 -45.27
C HIS A 257 -40.77 1.61 -46.71
N ARG A 258 -39.92 2.48 -47.26
CA ARG A 258 -40.07 2.98 -48.64
C ARG A 258 -39.93 1.86 -49.67
N GLU A 259 -39.02 0.92 -49.46
CA GLU A 259 -38.86 -0.27 -50.29
C GLU A 259 -40.12 -1.14 -50.25
N LEU A 260 -40.70 -1.36 -49.06
CA LEU A 260 -41.95 -2.09 -48.90
C LEU A 260 -43.12 -1.41 -49.62
N GLU A 261 -43.27 -0.08 -49.48
CA GLU A 261 -44.29 0.69 -50.21
C GLU A 261 -44.11 0.55 -51.72
N THR A 262 -42.87 0.67 -52.21
CA THR A 262 -42.54 0.51 -53.63
C THR A 262 -42.90 -0.89 -54.12
N TYR A 263 -42.61 -1.93 -53.34
CA TYR A 263 -42.97 -3.31 -53.63
C TYR A 263 -44.49 -3.53 -53.68
N LEU A 264 -45.23 -3.03 -52.68
CA LEU A 264 -46.69 -3.15 -52.64
C LEU A 264 -47.35 -2.45 -53.83
N ASN A 265 -46.87 -1.27 -54.21
CA ASN A 265 -47.34 -0.54 -55.39
C ASN A 265 -47.03 -1.31 -56.68
N HIS A 266 -45.82 -1.88 -56.79
CA HIS A 266 -45.45 -2.70 -57.94
C HIS A 266 -46.29 -3.98 -58.06
N LEU A 267 -46.57 -4.66 -56.94
CA LEU A 267 -47.47 -5.81 -56.91
C LEU A 267 -48.89 -5.45 -57.36
N GLU A 268 -49.46 -4.37 -56.84
CA GLU A 268 -50.79 -3.90 -57.21
C GLU A 268 -50.88 -3.62 -58.72
N LEU A 269 -49.88 -2.92 -59.27
CA LEU A 269 -49.80 -2.64 -60.72
C LEU A 269 -49.69 -3.92 -61.56
N ASN A 270 -48.91 -4.91 -61.11
CA ASN A 270 -48.76 -6.16 -61.85
C ASN A 270 -50.02 -7.03 -61.78
N CYS A 271 -50.69 -7.09 -60.63
CA CYS A 271 -51.98 -7.76 -60.52
C CYS A 271 -53.04 -7.13 -61.45
N LEU A 272 -53.08 -5.79 -61.52
CA LEU A 272 -53.97 -5.09 -62.44
C LEU A 272 -53.62 -5.34 -63.91
N LYS A 273 -52.34 -5.42 -64.26
CA LYS A 273 -51.89 -5.71 -65.64
C LYS A 273 -52.21 -7.14 -66.07
N GLU A 274 -52.01 -8.14 -65.20
CA GLU A 274 -52.21 -9.55 -65.54
C GLU A 274 -53.68 -9.96 -65.53
N TYR A 275 -54.46 -9.49 -64.56
CA TYR A 275 -55.83 -9.97 -64.34
C TYR A 275 -56.91 -8.92 -64.69
N GLY A 276 -56.54 -7.66 -64.93
CA GLY A 276 -57.46 -6.57 -65.28
C GLY A 276 -58.31 -6.02 -64.12
N TYR A 277 -58.33 -6.70 -62.97
CA TYR A 277 -59.01 -6.29 -61.74
C TYR A 277 -58.30 -6.87 -60.51
N LEU A 278 -58.56 -6.30 -59.33
CA LEU A 278 -58.12 -6.84 -58.05
C LEU A 278 -59.28 -7.64 -57.45
N ASN A 279 -59.07 -8.91 -57.12
CA ASN A 279 -60.06 -9.68 -56.37
C ASN A 279 -60.10 -9.22 -54.89
N ASP A 280 -61.21 -9.52 -54.21
CA ASP A 280 -61.44 -9.06 -52.83
C ASP A 280 -60.35 -9.53 -51.86
N ALA A 281 -59.83 -10.75 -52.05
CA ALA A 281 -58.76 -11.31 -51.22
C ALA A 281 -57.45 -10.52 -51.35
N THR A 282 -57.03 -10.19 -52.57
CA THR A 282 -55.83 -9.40 -52.86
C THR A 282 -55.99 -7.96 -52.37
N GLN A 283 -57.16 -7.36 -52.57
CA GLN A 283 -57.44 -6.01 -52.08
C GLN A 283 -57.43 -5.95 -50.54
N HIS A 284 -58.01 -6.94 -49.88
CA HIS A 284 -57.98 -7.05 -48.42
C HIS A 284 -56.56 -7.25 -47.90
N TRP A 285 -55.75 -8.07 -48.58
CA TRP A 285 -54.36 -8.28 -48.21
C TRP A 285 -53.51 -7.01 -48.39
N LEU A 286 -53.58 -6.35 -49.56
CA LEU A 286 -52.81 -5.12 -49.83
C LEU A 286 -53.17 -3.99 -48.86
N SER A 287 -54.46 -3.80 -48.57
CA SER A 287 -54.92 -2.79 -47.60
C SER A 287 -54.45 -3.11 -46.18
N THR A 288 -54.48 -4.38 -45.77
CA THR A 288 -53.96 -4.81 -44.47
C THR A 288 -52.44 -4.60 -44.39
N ALA A 289 -51.69 -4.96 -45.43
CA ALA A 289 -50.25 -4.77 -45.50
C ALA A 289 -49.85 -3.28 -45.44
N ARG A 290 -50.56 -2.41 -46.16
CA ARG A 290 -50.36 -0.94 -46.10
C ARG A 290 -50.64 -0.38 -44.72
N LYS A 291 -51.75 -0.77 -44.09
CA LYS A 291 -52.10 -0.33 -42.74
C LYS A 291 -51.04 -0.74 -41.70
N ILE A 292 -50.50 -1.96 -41.83
CA ILE A 292 -49.41 -2.44 -40.97
C ILE A 292 -48.14 -1.63 -41.23
N ALA A 293 -47.77 -1.39 -42.49
CA ALA A 293 -46.61 -0.58 -42.85
C ALA A 293 -46.70 0.83 -42.26
N GLU A 294 -47.82 1.54 -42.50
CA GLU A 294 -48.06 2.89 -41.97
C GLU A 294 -47.97 2.95 -40.44
N SER A 295 -48.50 1.95 -39.74
CA SER A 295 -48.41 1.86 -38.27
C SER A 295 -46.97 1.73 -37.76
N GLN A 296 -46.08 1.20 -38.60
CA GLN A 296 -44.66 1.02 -38.31
C GLN A 296 -43.78 2.13 -38.88
N SER A 297 -44.36 3.13 -39.57
CA SER A 297 -43.61 4.23 -40.15
C SER A 297 -42.76 4.96 -39.10
N PRO A 298 -41.43 5.04 -39.27
CA PRO A 298 -40.56 5.74 -38.33
C PRO A 298 -40.83 7.25 -38.32
N THR A 299 -41.30 7.81 -39.43
CA THR A 299 -41.63 9.24 -39.56
C THR A 299 -42.77 9.65 -38.64
N SER A 300 -43.86 8.87 -38.59
CA SER A 300 -45.01 9.17 -37.73
C SER A 300 -44.66 9.06 -36.25
N LYS A 301 -43.77 8.13 -35.86
CA LYS A 301 -43.26 8.01 -34.49
C LYS A 301 -42.39 9.22 -34.12
N ARG A 302 -41.44 9.59 -34.98
CA ARG A 302 -40.53 10.72 -34.74
C ARG A 302 -41.27 12.06 -34.70
N LEU A 303 -42.24 12.28 -35.59
CA LEU A 303 -43.08 13.49 -35.58
C LEU A 303 -43.91 13.64 -34.31
N LYS A 304 -44.40 12.54 -33.70
CA LYS A 304 -45.07 12.58 -32.39
C LYS A 304 -44.11 13.00 -31.28
N ILE A 305 -42.89 12.46 -31.29
CA ILE A 305 -41.86 12.80 -30.29
C ILE A 305 -41.47 14.28 -30.41
N LEU A 306 -41.28 14.79 -31.64
CA LEU A 306 -40.91 16.19 -31.89
C LEU A 306 -42.08 17.15 -31.71
N GLY A 307 -43.31 16.74 -32.03
CA GLY A 307 -44.54 17.54 -31.93
C GLY A 307 -45.06 17.72 -30.50
N ASN A 308 -44.68 16.84 -29.57
CA ASN A 308 -44.99 16.97 -28.14
C ASN A 308 -44.18 18.07 -27.41
N PHE A 309 -43.39 18.88 -28.13
CA PHE A 309 -42.69 20.05 -27.57
C PHE A 309 -43.49 21.37 -27.69
N HIS A 310 -44.75 21.33 -28.15
CA HIS A 310 -45.70 22.44 -28.04
C HIS A 310 -46.91 22.02 -27.19
N ILE A 311 -46.80 22.24 -25.87
CA ILE A 311 -47.81 22.69 -24.86
C ILE A 311 -47.11 22.68 -23.50
#